data_AF-C7N8K8-F1
#
_entry.id   AF-C7N8K8-F1
#
_cell.length_a   1.000
_cell.length_b   1.000
_cell.length_c   1.000
_cell.angle_alpha   90.00
_cell.angle_beta   90.00
_cell.angle_gamma   90.00
#
_symmetry.space_group_name_H-M   'P 1'
#
loop_
_entity.id
_entity.type
_entity.pdbx_description
1 polymer ?
#
loop_
_entity_poly.entity_id
_entity_poly.type
_entity_poly.pdbx_seq_one_letter_code
_entity_poly.pdbx_strand_id
1 'polypeptide(L)'
;MDNIKLEEKLKAELSEEKIKFIEKYSLEINSKRQWITRRNNTPERLYFSHKFILRNNILEIVFRKYQLCFAKLKYFRANIEKYDFYKYTPKEGFIKTQLWDVEFFYHKKSEKIIDLRYLQQIRKVEDFLELIEWLDSFEKE
;
A
#
# COMPACT_ATOMS: atom_id res chain seq x y z
N MET A 1 -18.16 16.30 -18.69
CA MET A 1 -19.00 15.08 -18.81
C MET A 1 -18.22 13.86 -19.28
N ASP A 2 -17.08 14.02 -19.97
CA ASP A 2 -16.27 12.90 -20.50
C ASP A 2 -15.39 12.17 -19.47
N ASN A 3 -14.91 12.87 -18.43
CA ASN A 3 -14.02 12.25 -17.43
C ASN A 3 -14.72 11.21 -16.56
N ILE A 4 -16.01 11.39 -16.24
CA ILE A 4 -16.78 10.42 -15.42
C ILE A 4 -16.95 9.11 -16.19
N LYS A 5 -17.38 9.18 -17.46
CA LYS A 5 -17.51 8.00 -18.33
C LYS A 5 -16.17 7.31 -18.57
N LEU A 6 -15.08 8.07 -18.68
CA LEU A 6 -13.74 7.52 -18.79
C LEU A 6 -13.32 6.80 -17.51
N GLU A 7 -13.57 7.39 -16.35
CA GLU A 7 -13.23 6.80 -15.06
C GLU A 7 -13.97 5.48 -14.81
N GLU A 8 -15.28 5.45 -15.06
CA GLU A 8 -16.11 4.24 -14.95
C GLU A 8 -15.57 3.12 -15.85
N LYS A 9 -15.27 3.44 -17.11
CA LYS A 9 -14.69 2.50 -18.06
C LYS A 9 -13.35 1.94 -17.59
N LEU A 10 -12.48 2.80 -17.04
CA LEU A 10 -11.17 2.39 -16.54
C LEU A 10 -11.27 1.58 -15.24
N LYS A 11 -12.21 1.91 -14.35
CA LYS A 11 -12.45 1.13 -13.11
C LYS A 11 -12.95 -0.28 -13.42
N ALA A 12 -13.74 -0.46 -14.48
CA ALA A 12 -14.22 -1.78 -14.92
C ALA A 12 -13.08 -2.75 -15.32
N GLU A 13 -11.87 -2.25 -15.61
CA GLU A 13 -10.69 -3.07 -15.91
C GLU A 13 -9.93 -3.51 -14.64
N LEU A 14 -10.31 -3.02 -13.46
CA LEU A 14 -9.57 -3.21 -12.22
C LEU A 14 -10.28 -4.22 -11.29
N SER A 15 -9.49 -4.91 -10.47
CA SER A 15 -10.05 -5.77 -9.42
C SER A 15 -10.74 -4.95 -8.32
N GLU A 16 -11.63 -5.59 -7.57
CA GLU A 16 -12.38 -4.96 -6.48
C GLU A 16 -11.45 -4.29 -5.44
N GLU A 17 -10.35 -4.94 -5.06
CA GLU A 17 -9.36 -4.36 -4.13
C GLU A 17 -8.73 -3.06 -4.65
N LYS A 18 -8.46 -3.00 -5.96
CA LYS A 18 -7.90 -1.80 -6.60
C LYS A 18 -8.92 -0.67 -6.64
N ILE A 19 -10.19 -1.00 -6.87
CA ILE A 19 -11.30 -0.04 -6.84
C ILE A 19 -11.47 0.51 -5.42
N LYS A 20 -11.52 -0.36 -4.39
CA LYS A 20 -11.58 0.06 -2.98
C LYS A 20 -10.42 0.97 -2.59
N PHE A 21 -9.20 0.66 -3.05
CA PHE A 21 -8.05 1.54 -2.85
C PHE A 21 -8.25 2.92 -3.49
N ILE A 22 -8.71 2.97 -4.75
CA ILE A 22 -8.99 4.23 -5.45
C ILE A 22 -10.02 5.07 -4.67
N GLU A 23 -11.09 4.44 -4.19
CA GLU A 23 -12.15 5.10 -3.44
C GLU A 23 -11.67 5.61 -2.07
N LYS A 24 -10.92 4.80 -1.31
CA LYS A 24 -10.33 5.19 -0.01
C LYS A 24 -9.56 6.51 -0.10
N TYR A 25 -8.78 6.68 -1.16
CA TYR A 25 -7.93 7.86 -1.34
C TYR A 25 -8.57 8.94 -2.22
N SER A 26 -9.83 8.76 -2.61
CA SER A 26 -10.58 9.67 -3.51
C SER A 26 -9.76 10.03 -4.74
N LEU A 27 -9.21 9.01 -5.41
CA LEU A 27 -8.39 9.22 -6.60
C LEU A 27 -9.28 9.46 -7.82
N GLU A 28 -8.94 10.49 -8.59
CA GLU A 28 -9.57 10.87 -9.85
C GLU A 28 -8.64 10.57 -11.02
N ILE A 29 -9.21 10.36 -12.21
CA ILE A 29 -8.43 10.27 -13.44
C ILE A 29 -8.22 11.65 -14.08
N ASN A 30 -6.97 11.97 -14.46
CA ASN A 30 -6.66 13.16 -15.25
C ASN A 30 -6.66 12.88 -16.77
N SER A 31 -6.47 13.92 -17.58
CA SER A 31 -6.43 13.82 -19.05
C SER A 31 -5.29 12.93 -19.60
N LYS A 32 -4.25 12.69 -18.81
CA LYS A 32 -3.13 11.80 -19.12
C LYS A 32 -3.35 10.36 -18.65
N ARG A 33 -4.57 10.01 -18.23
CA ARG A 33 -4.94 8.70 -17.65
C ARG A 33 -4.08 8.35 -16.43
N GLN A 34 -3.87 9.32 -15.56
CA GLN A 34 -3.16 9.15 -14.30
C GLN A 34 -4.12 9.34 -13.13
N TRP A 35 -3.96 8.50 -12.11
CA TRP A 35 -4.70 8.57 -10.86
C TRP A 35 -4.04 9.60 -9.95
N ILE A 36 -4.81 10.63 -9.61
CA ILE A 36 -4.38 11.80 -8.87
C ILE A 36 -5.32 12.04 -7.70
N THR A 37 -4.88 12.77 -6.68
CA THR A 37 -5.77 13.33 -5.66
C THR A 37 -5.77 14.85 -5.75
N ARG A 38 -6.96 15.44 -5.64
CA ARG A 38 -7.16 16.88 -5.49
C ARG A 38 -7.69 17.12 -4.09
N ARG A 39 -6.92 17.79 -3.25
CA ARG A 39 -7.42 18.36 -1.99
C ARG A 39 -7.41 19.88 -2.11
N ASN A 40 -8.47 20.52 -1.63
CA ASN A 40 -8.63 21.98 -1.67
C ASN A 40 -7.33 22.67 -1.20
N ASN A 41 -6.85 23.61 -2.00
CA ASN A 41 -5.63 24.42 -1.75
C ASN A 41 -4.31 23.64 -1.66
N THR A 42 -4.21 22.41 -2.19
CA THR A 42 -2.94 21.69 -2.30
C THR A 42 -2.63 21.31 -3.76
N PRO A 43 -1.34 21.26 -4.14
CA PRO A 43 -0.96 20.80 -5.47
C PRO A 43 -1.49 19.39 -5.75
N GLU A 44 -1.89 19.16 -7.00
CA GLU A 44 -2.29 17.85 -7.47
C GLU A 44 -1.18 16.83 -7.17
N ARG A 45 -1.52 15.76 -6.44
CA ARG A 45 -0.57 14.70 -6.12
C ARG A 45 -0.86 13.48 -6.99
N LEU A 46 0.10 13.19 -7.87
CA LEU A 46 0.13 11.97 -8.66
C LEU A 46 0.42 10.76 -7.78
N TYR A 47 -0.42 9.72 -7.90
CA TYR A 47 -0.16 8.41 -7.30
C TYR A 47 0.53 7.50 -8.31
N PHE A 48 -0.13 7.23 -9.44
CA PHE A 48 0.39 6.35 -10.50
C PHE A 48 -0.41 6.52 -11.80
N SER A 49 0.14 6.00 -12.91
CA SER A 49 -0.61 5.92 -14.17
C SER A 49 -1.65 4.79 -14.13
N HIS A 50 -2.69 4.87 -14.94
CA HIS A 50 -3.65 3.78 -15.08
C HIS A 50 -2.98 2.47 -15.53
N LYS A 51 -2.01 2.57 -16.46
CA LYS A 51 -1.18 1.44 -16.90
C LYS A 51 -0.42 0.75 -15.76
N PHE A 52 -0.01 1.50 -14.73
CA PHE A 52 0.68 0.93 -13.57
C PHE A 52 -0.27 0.10 -12.71
N ILE A 53 -1.43 0.64 -12.33
CA ILE A 53 -2.41 -0.08 -11.51
C ILE A 53 -2.99 -1.30 -12.23
N LEU A 54 -3.13 -1.24 -13.56
CA LEU A 54 -3.58 -2.38 -14.35
C LEU A 54 -2.58 -3.55 -14.28
N ARG A 55 -1.27 -3.27 -14.38
CA ARG A 55 -0.20 -4.28 -14.48
C ARG A 55 0.29 -4.85 -13.15
N ASN A 56 0.06 -4.15 -12.05
CA ASN A 56 0.57 -4.54 -10.75
C ASN A 56 -0.55 -5.02 -9.82
N ASN A 57 -0.22 -5.80 -8.80
CA ASN A 57 -1.15 -6.24 -7.77
C ASN A 57 -1.30 -5.16 -6.68
N ILE A 58 -2.16 -5.45 -5.70
CA ILE A 58 -2.46 -4.50 -4.62
C ILE A 58 -1.25 -4.21 -3.71
N LEU A 59 -0.34 -5.17 -3.50
CA LEU A 59 0.89 -4.98 -2.72
C LEU A 59 1.76 -3.89 -3.33
N GLU A 60 2.01 -3.93 -4.64
CA GLU A 60 2.82 -2.90 -5.30
C GLU A 60 2.16 -1.52 -5.26
N ILE A 61 0.83 -1.47 -5.32
CA ILE A 61 0.06 -0.22 -5.23
C ILE A 61 0.21 0.40 -3.83
N VAL A 62 0.09 -0.42 -2.78
CA VAL A 62 0.36 -0.02 -1.39
C VAL A 62 1.82 0.45 -1.23
N PHE A 63 2.79 -0.31 -1.75
CA PHE A 63 4.21 0.04 -1.65
C PHE A 63 4.52 1.35 -2.38
N ARG A 64 3.88 1.58 -3.54
CA ARG A 64 3.97 2.85 -4.27
C ARG A 64 3.41 4.02 -3.45
N LYS A 65 2.31 3.82 -2.73
CA LYS A 65 1.69 4.82 -1.86
C LYS A 65 2.59 5.22 -0.68
N TYR A 66 3.24 4.26 -0.05
CA TYR A 66 4.17 4.47 1.06
C TYR A 66 5.61 4.72 0.62
N GLN A 67 5.86 4.78 -0.70
CA GLN A 67 7.18 5.02 -1.28
C GLN A 67 8.25 4.03 -0.79
N LEU A 68 7.86 2.77 -0.59
CA LEU A 68 8.78 1.72 -0.17
C LEU A 68 9.67 1.29 -1.33
N CYS A 69 10.96 1.08 -1.05
CA CYS A 69 11.94 0.71 -2.06
C CYS A 69 11.74 -0.73 -2.56
N PHE A 70 12.37 -1.05 -3.69
CA PHE A 70 12.25 -2.35 -4.32
C PHE A 70 12.74 -3.51 -3.45
N ALA A 71 13.78 -3.32 -2.63
CA ALA A 71 14.27 -4.35 -1.71
C ALA A 71 13.18 -4.80 -0.72
N LYS A 72 12.44 -3.84 -0.15
CA LYS A 72 11.30 -4.13 0.74
C LYS A 72 10.20 -4.85 -0.02
N LEU A 73 9.83 -4.36 -1.21
CA LEU A 73 8.82 -5.02 -2.04
C LEU A 73 9.18 -6.47 -2.35
N LYS A 74 10.44 -6.73 -2.72
CA LYS A 74 10.94 -8.07 -3.02
C LYS A 74 10.81 -9.00 -1.82
N TYR A 75 11.21 -8.53 -0.63
CA TYR A 75 11.08 -9.31 0.60
C TYR A 75 9.62 -9.62 0.94
N PHE A 76 8.77 -8.59 1.03
CA PHE A 76 7.37 -8.78 1.42
C PHE A 76 6.58 -9.58 0.39
N ARG A 77 6.90 -9.50 -0.90
CA ARG A 77 6.26 -10.35 -1.91
C ARG A 77 6.51 -11.85 -1.67
N ALA A 78 7.69 -12.21 -1.16
CA ALA A 78 8.07 -13.60 -0.93
C ALA A 78 7.67 -14.12 0.46
N ASN A 79 7.29 -13.23 1.38
CA ASN A 79 7.08 -13.56 2.80
C ASN A 79 5.77 -12.96 3.35
N ILE A 80 4.81 -12.59 2.49
CA ILE A 80 3.61 -11.85 2.89
C ILE A 80 2.75 -12.65 3.87
N GLU A 81 2.79 -13.98 3.76
CA GLU A 81 2.06 -14.93 4.59
C GLU A 81 2.47 -14.89 6.06
N LYS A 82 3.68 -14.41 6.38
CA LYS A 82 4.15 -14.16 7.75
C LYS A 82 3.42 -13.00 8.42
N TYR A 83 2.70 -12.18 7.66
CA TYR A 83 2.10 -10.94 8.14
C TYR A 83 0.58 -10.97 8.05
N ASP A 84 -0.06 -10.37 9.05
CA ASP A 84 -1.45 -9.92 8.97
C ASP A 84 -1.49 -8.41 8.71
N PHE A 85 -2.61 -7.91 8.18
CA PHE A 85 -2.76 -6.51 7.80
C PHE A 85 -3.62 -5.77 8.81
N TYR A 86 -3.14 -4.62 9.26
CA TYR A 86 -3.84 -3.79 10.23
C TYR A 86 -3.92 -2.33 9.78
N LYS A 87 -4.93 -1.64 10.29
CA LYS A 87 -5.03 -0.18 10.31
C LYS A 87 -5.37 0.29 11.72
N TYR A 88 -5.18 1.58 11.98
CA TYR A 88 -5.48 2.16 13.28
C TYR A 88 -6.70 3.09 13.20
N THR A 89 -7.63 2.97 14.15
CA THR A 89 -8.67 3.96 14.39
C THR A 89 -8.60 4.43 15.85
N PRO A 90 -8.83 5.72 16.15
CA PRO A 90 -8.82 6.18 17.55
C PRO A 90 -9.86 5.50 18.44
N LYS A 91 -10.96 5.01 17.85
CA LYS A 91 -12.07 4.39 18.58
C LYS A 91 -11.81 2.92 18.92
N GLU A 92 -11.22 2.16 17.99
CA GLU A 92 -11.09 0.70 18.11
C GLU A 92 -9.63 0.25 18.25
N GLY A 93 -8.67 1.17 18.13
CA GLY A 93 -7.25 0.85 18.13
C GLY A 93 -6.83 0.18 16.83
N PHE A 94 -6.00 -0.86 16.93
CA PHE A 94 -5.56 -1.64 15.77
C PHE A 94 -6.63 -2.65 15.38
N ILE A 95 -7.13 -2.52 14.15
CA ILE A 95 -8.14 -3.42 13.59
C ILE A 95 -7.57 -4.16 12.38
N LYS A 96 -7.86 -5.46 12.32
CA LYS A 96 -7.47 -6.31 11.18
C LYS A 96 -8.21 -5.82 9.93
N THR A 97 -7.51 -5.77 8.81
CA THR A 97 -8.04 -5.29 7.54
C THR A 97 -7.48 -6.11 6.37
N GLN A 98 -7.85 -5.73 5.15
CA GLN A 98 -7.34 -6.32 3.92
C GLN A 98 -6.14 -5.53 3.40
N LEU A 99 -5.35 -6.15 2.53
CA LEU A 99 -4.11 -5.55 2.02
C LEU A 99 -4.33 -4.18 1.33
N TRP A 100 -5.47 -3.97 0.66
CA TRP A 100 -5.78 -2.68 0.04
C TRP A 100 -5.90 -1.50 1.02
N ASP A 101 -6.20 -1.77 2.29
CA ASP A 101 -6.48 -0.77 3.32
C ASP A 101 -5.38 -0.69 4.40
N VAL A 102 -4.28 -1.43 4.20
CA VAL A 102 -3.25 -1.61 5.22
C VAL A 102 -2.47 -0.32 5.51
N GLU A 103 -2.12 -0.17 6.78
CA GLU A 103 -1.24 0.88 7.28
C GLU A 103 -0.11 0.30 8.16
N PHE A 104 -0.33 -0.91 8.67
CA PHE A 104 0.62 -1.64 9.50
C PHE A 104 0.66 -3.12 9.10
N PHE A 105 1.86 -3.69 9.11
CA PHE A 105 2.06 -5.13 9.04
C PHE A 105 2.25 -5.69 10.44
N TYR A 106 1.45 -6.69 10.78
CA TYR A 106 1.58 -7.44 12.02
C TYR A 106 2.34 -8.73 11.74
N HIS A 107 3.56 -8.84 12.23
CA HIS A 107 4.33 -10.07 12.10
C HIS A 107 3.77 -11.12 13.07
N LYS A 108 3.24 -12.23 12.52
CA LYS A 108 2.44 -13.20 13.28
C LYS A 108 3.21 -13.84 14.43
N LYS A 109 4.49 -14.16 14.21
CA LYS A 109 5.32 -14.91 15.16
C LYS A 109 5.88 -14.04 16.30
N SER A 110 6.35 -12.83 15.98
CA SER A 110 6.90 -11.92 16.99
C SER A 110 5.84 -11.03 17.66
N GLU A 111 4.60 -11.08 17.17
CA GLU A 111 3.47 -10.25 17.60
C GLU A 111 3.75 -8.73 17.51
N LYS A 112 4.62 -8.33 16.57
CA LYS A 112 5.03 -6.93 16.41
C LYS A 112 4.26 -6.25 15.28
N ILE A 113 3.84 -5.03 15.55
CA ILE A 113 3.23 -4.12 14.57
C ILE A 113 4.33 -3.27 13.95
N ILE A 114 4.37 -3.26 12.62
CA ILE A 114 5.33 -2.53 11.81
C ILE A 114 4.57 -1.50 10.99
N ASP A 115 4.80 -0.22 11.29
CA ASP A 115 4.21 0.89 10.53
C ASP A 115 4.86 1.00 9.15
N LEU A 116 4.05 1.08 8.09
CA LEU A 116 4.57 1.25 6.73
C LEU A 116 5.31 2.57 6.53
N ARG A 117 5.00 3.60 7.33
CA ARG A 117 5.72 4.88 7.37
C ARG A 117 7.07 4.74 8.07
N TYR A 118 7.18 3.87 9.07
CA TYR A 118 8.47 3.53 9.66
C TYR A 118 9.35 2.80 8.64
N LEU A 119 8.81 1.81 7.92
CA LEU A 119 9.53 1.13 6.84
C LEU A 119 10.00 2.09 5.74
N GLN A 120 9.24 3.16 5.46
CA GLN A 120 9.65 4.22 4.54
C GLN A 120 10.89 4.99 5.03
N GLN A 121 11.04 5.17 6.34
CA GLN A 121 12.17 5.89 6.95
C GLN A 121 13.48 5.10 6.90
N ILE A 122 13.41 3.77 6.84
CA ILE A 122 14.60 2.92 6.71
C ILE A 122 15.21 3.09 5.32
N ARG A 123 16.30 3.87 5.21
CA ARG A 123 16.94 4.18 3.91
C ARG A 123 18.08 3.22 3.56
N LYS A 124 18.75 2.66 4.56
CA LYS A 124 19.83 1.69 4.39
C LYS A 124 19.26 0.29 4.26
N VAL A 125 19.89 -0.55 3.44
CA VAL A 125 19.42 -1.91 3.24
C VAL A 125 19.82 -2.79 4.43
N GLU A 126 20.94 -2.48 5.06
CA GLU A 126 21.49 -3.14 6.24
C GLU A 126 20.51 -3.04 7.41
N ASP A 127 20.08 -1.82 7.76
CA ASP A 127 19.07 -1.57 8.80
C ASP A 127 17.75 -2.32 8.53
N PHE A 128 17.38 -2.48 7.26
CA PHE A 128 16.19 -3.28 6.89
C PHE A 128 16.44 -4.78 7.10
N LEU A 129 17.60 -5.30 6.71
CA LEU A 129 17.95 -6.70 6.90
C LEU A 129 18.07 -7.06 8.38
N GLU A 130 18.66 -6.20 9.21
CA GLU A 130 18.72 -6.39 10.67
C GLU A 130 17.31 -6.48 11.29
N LEU A 131 16.38 -5.62 10.85
CA LEU A 131 14.98 -5.71 11.26
C LEU A 131 14.36 -7.07 10.88
N ILE A 132 14.64 -7.55 9.66
CA ILE A 132 14.12 -8.85 9.19
C ILE A 132 14.74 -10.00 9.98
N GLU A 133 16.05 -10.00 10.20
CA GLU A 133 16.74 -11.02 10.98
C GLU A 133 16.20 -11.10 12.42
N TRP A 134 15.95 -9.94 13.03
CA TRP A 134 15.32 -9.87 14.34
C TRP A 134 13.88 -10.40 14.34
N LEU A 135 13.08 -10.13 13.30
CA LEU A 135 11.72 -10.70 13.20
C LEU A 135 11.75 -12.21 12.98
N ASP A 136 12.63 -12.68 12.09
CA ASP A 136 12.78 -14.10 11.74
C ASP A 136 13.35 -14.93 12.90
N SER A 137 14.01 -14.31 13.90
CA SER A 137 14.46 -15.04 15.10
C SER A 137 13.31 -15.60 15.94
N PHE A 138 12.11 -15.02 15.83
CA PHE A 138 10.90 -15.51 16.50
C PHE A 138 10.20 -16.65 15.75
N GLU A 139 10.65 -17.00 14.54
CA GLU A 139 10.09 -18.13 13.78
C GLU A 139 10.75 -19.46 14.11
N LYS A 140 11.92 -19.41 14.78
CA LYS A 140 12.73 -20.58 15.13
C LYS A 140 12.35 -21.22 16.47
N GLU A 141 11.31 -20.68 17.12
CA GLU A 141 10.60 -21.26 18.27
C GLU A 141 9.25 -21.85 17.85
#